data_AF-A0A1H1TRB7-F1
#
_entry.id   AF-A0A1H1TRB7-F1
#
_cell.length_a   1.000
_cell.length_b   1.000
_cell.length_c   1.000
_cell.angle_alpha   90.00
_cell.angle_beta   90.00
_cell.angle_gamma   90.00
#
_symmetry.space_group_name_H-M   'P 1'
#
loop_
_entity.id
_entity.type
_entity.pdbx_description
1 polymer ?
#
loop_
_entity_poly.entity_id
_entity_poly.type
_entity_poly.pdbx_seq_one_letter_code
_entity_poly.pdbx_strand_id
1 'polypeptide(L)'
;MYYLVAVIAEAGMLRDRVDRMEHGAVAMLRDGMALVPVSQALFEELTGSEHHGLFSERMPPAFDRVLAEWSTHGPLAFVQADFFGGDGDQTATVWRDGAPAWGPVHDRRFDGPREQWPINAALAQLGLRSAGWTYSSNPTLAVDLFDQIGLGMERDMTDWLDHARSGATPAPYEDLVRELKRRETEEALAGIRPALNGREIMTLLNIPSGPLVGAATRRLKELHLERGPLPHEVAEAELHTWAHEQGIA
;
A
#
# COMPACT_ATOMS: atom_id res chain seq x y z
N MET A 1 9.43 2.36 0.67
CA MET A 1 9.64 1.10 -0.06
C MET A 1 8.35 0.31 -0.03
N TYR A 2 8.00 -0.39 -1.10
CA TYR A 2 6.90 -1.37 -1.14
C TYR A 2 7.37 -2.59 -1.93
N TYR A 3 7.36 -3.78 -1.33
CA TYR A 3 7.80 -5.01 -1.96
C TYR A 3 6.79 -6.13 -1.70
N LEU A 4 6.27 -6.74 -2.76
CA LEU A 4 5.27 -7.81 -2.68
C LEU A 4 5.49 -8.84 -3.78
N VAL A 5 5.42 -10.12 -3.43
CA VAL A 5 5.35 -11.25 -4.35
C VAL A 5 4.29 -12.20 -3.79
N ALA A 6 3.13 -12.29 -4.44
CA ALA A 6 1.99 -12.98 -3.85
C ALA A 6 1.03 -13.60 -4.87
N VAL A 7 0.35 -14.67 -4.45
CA VAL A 7 -0.86 -15.19 -5.10
C VAL A 7 -2.07 -14.56 -4.42
N ILE A 8 -3.01 -13.99 -5.18
CA ILE A 8 -4.25 -13.38 -4.71
C ILE A 8 -5.44 -14.13 -5.31
N ALA A 9 -6.37 -14.56 -4.45
CA ALA A 9 -7.61 -15.21 -4.86
C ALA A 9 -8.66 -15.14 -3.72
N GLU A 10 -9.80 -15.79 -3.90
CA GLU A 10 -10.81 -15.95 -2.84
C GLU A 10 -10.20 -16.67 -1.63
N ALA A 11 -10.58 -16.23 -0.42
CA ALA A 11 -9.92 -16.65 0.81
C ALA A 11 -10.09 -18.14 1.13
N GLY A 12 -11.28 -18.71 0.90
CA GLY A 12 -11.52 -20.15 1.07
C GLY A 12 -10.63 -20.99 0.15
N MET A 13 -10.55 -20.60 -1.12
CA MET A 13 -9.69 -21.25 -2.11
C MET A 13 -8.22 -21.30 -1.68
N LEU A 14 -7.64 -20.17 -1.22
CA LEU A 14 -6.23 -20.14 -0.82
C LEU A 14 -5.97 -20.95 0.44
N ARG A 15 -6.85 -20.86 1.45
CA ARG A 15 -6.73 -21.65 2.69
C ARG A 15 -6.67 -23.15 2.38
N ASP A 16 -7.60 -23.65 1.56
CA ASP A 16 -7.64 -25.07 1.20
C ASP A 16 -6.37 -25.57 0.50
N ARG A 17 -5.62 -24.66 -0.16
CA ARG A 17 -4.40 -25.00 -0.88
C ARG A 17 -3.17 -25.00 0.00
N VAL A 18 -3.07 -24.03 0.92
CA VAL A 18 -1.84 -23.82 1.70
C VAL A 18 -1.89 -24.33 3.12
N ASP A 19 -3.05 -24.77 3.63
CA ASP A 19 -3.21 -25.31 5.00
C ASP A 19 -2.28 -26.50 5.31
N ARG A 20 -1.89 -27.26 4.28
CA ARG A 20 -1.00 -28.42 4.41
C ARG A 20 0.46 -28.14 4.07
N MET A 21 0.80 -26.90 3.76
CA MET A 21 2.16 -26.51 3.37
C MET A 21 2.93 -26.04 4.61
N GLU A 22 4.19 -26.44 4.69
CA GLU A 22 5.08 -26.06 5.80
C GLU A 22 5.33 -24.54 5.81
N HIS A 23 5.49 -23.95 4.62
CA HIS A 23 5.77 -22.52 4.44
C HIS A 23 4.56 -21.73 3.93
N GLY A 24 3.39 -22.36 3.88
CA GLY A 24 2.13 -21.73 3.48
C GLY A 24 1.58 -20.80 4.55
N ALA A 25 1.20 -19.58 4.17
CA ALA A 25 0.50 -18.66 5.06
C ALA A 25 -0.50 -17.81 4.27
N VAL A 26 -1.68 -17.57 4.84
CA VAL A 26 -2.76 -16.79 4.21
C VAL A 26 -2.95 -15.48 4.97
N ALA A 27 -2.72 -14.35 4.30
CA ALA A 27 -3.09 -13.03 4.80
C ALA A 27 -4.48 -12.65 4.29
N MET A 28 -5.38 -12.31 5.20
CA MET A 28 -6.75 -11.94 4.84
C MET A 28 -6.81 -10.54 4.22
N LEU A 29 -7.58 -10.40 3.16
CA LEU A 29 -7.90 -9.13 2.50
C LEU A 29 -9.40 -8.85 2.61
N ARG A 30 -9.82 -7.63 2.24
CA ARG A 30 -11.25 -7.30 2.19
C ARG A 30 -11.92 -7.97 0.99
N ASP A 31 -13.24 -7.84 0.91
CA ASP A 31 -14.06 -8.38 -0.19
C ASP A 31 -13.96 -9.90 -0.40
N GLY A 32 -13.71 -10.64 0.68
CA GLY A 32 -13.60 -12.11 0.63
C GLY A 32 -12.32 -12.61 -0.03
N MET A 33 -11.37 -11.71 -0.29
CA MET A 33 -10.08 -12.06 -0.87
C MET A 33 -9.06 -12.41 0.21
N ALA A 34 -8.00 -13.08 -0.21
CA ALA A 34 -6.80 -13.24 0.57
C ALA A 34 -5.58 -13.21 -0.36
N LEU A 35 -4.40 -13.09 0.24
CA LEU A 35 -3.14 -13.33 -0.44
C LEU A 35 -2.31 -14.38 0.27
N VAL A 36 -1.48 -15.07 -0.50
CA VAL A 36 -0.42 -15.96 -0.02
C VAL A 36 0.90 -15.32 -0.40
N PRO A 37 1.72 -14.85 0.56
CA PRO A 37 3.04 -14.32 0.28
C PRO A 37 3.93 -15.47 -0.23
N VAL A 38 4.46 -15.34 -1.45
CA VAL A 38 5.35 -16.34 -2.05
C VAL A 38 6.78 -16.05 -1.62
N SER A 39 7.13 -16.54 -0.43
CA SER A 39 8.51 -16.56 0.04
C SER A 39 9.36 -17.55 -0.77
N GLN A 40 10.69 -17.44 -0.67
CA GLN A 40 11.60 -18.41 -1.29
C GLN A 40 11.31 -19.84 -0.84
N ALA A 41 11.08 -20.06 0.46
CA ALA A 41 10.80 -21.38 1.01
C ALA A 41 9.47 -21.95 0.50
N LEU A 42 8.42 -21.11 0.42
CA LEU A 42 7.15 -21.54 -0.17
C LEU A 42 7.31 -21.84 -1.67
N PHE A 43 8.06 -21.03 -2.40
CA PHE A 43 8.31 -21.29 -3.81
C PHE A 43 9.00 -22.64 -4.04
N GLU A 44 10.04 -22.93 -3.26
CA GLU A 44 10.77 -24.19 -3.32
C GLU A 44 9.86 -25.37 -2.97
N GLU A 45 9.04 -25.24 -1.92
CA GLU A 45 8.04 -26.25 -1.54
C GLU A 45 7.03 -26.52 -2.67
N LEU A 46 6.56 -25.48 -3.35
CA LEU A 46 5.59 -25.60 -4.45
C LEU A 46 6.19 -26.22 -5.72
N THR A 47 7.46 -25.95 -6.00
CA THR A 47 8.05 -26.24 -7.31
C THR A 47 9.12 -27.32 -7.30
N GLY A 48 9.66 -27.65 -6.12
CA GLY A 48 10.85 -28.49 -5.95
C GLY A 48 12.11 -27.86 -6.53
N SER A 49 12.16 -26.53 -6.68
CA SER A 49 13.29 -25.80 -7.24
C SER A 49 13.46 -24.45 -6.56
N GLU A 50 14.71 -24.04 -6.37
CA GLU A 50 15.00 -22.70 -5.87
C GLU A 50 14.75 -21.63 -6.95
N HIS A 51 14.23 -20.49 -6.51
CA HIS A 51 14.16 -19.27 -7.32
C HIS A 51 14.50 -18.07 -6.45
N HIS A 52 15.29 -17.14 -7.00
CA HIS A 52 15.74 -15.96 -6.30
C HIS A 52 15.29 -14.71 -7.08
N GLY A 53 14.71 -13.73 -6.36
CA GLY A 53 14.29 -12.45 -6.91
C GLY A 53 12.87 -12.43 -7.47
N LEU A 54 12.54 -11.33 -8.15
CA LEU A 54 11.27 -11.19 -8.87
C LEU A 54 11.24 -12.14 -10.07
N PHE A 55 10.07 -12.74 -10.30
CA PHE A 55 9.76 -13.44 -11.52
C PHE A 55 9.80 -12.43 -12.67
N SER A 56 10.77 -12.61 -13.56
CA SER A 56 10.89 -11.87 -14.82
C SER A 56 9.62 -11.98 -15.69
N GLU A 57 9.64 -11.41 -16.90
CA GLU A 57 8.52 -11.50 -17.86
C GLU A 57 7.98 -12.93 -18.09
N ARG A 58 8.75 -13.99 -17.75
CA ARG A 58 8.33 -15.38 -17.93
C ARG A 58 8.26 -16.15 -16.62
N MET A 59 7.10 -16.75 -16.37
CA MET A 59 6.84 -17.63 -15.24
C MET A 59 7.65 -18.94 -15.36
N PRO A 60 8.34 -19.41 -14.29
CA PRO A 60 8.95 -20.73 -14.27
C PRO A 60 7.90 -21.83 -14.55
N PRO A 61 8.16 -22.78 -15.46
CA PRO A 61 7.16 -23.79 -15.85
C PRO A 61 6.65 -24.67 -14.71
N ALA A 62 7.44 -24.87 -13.65
CA ALA A 62 6.99 -25.57 -12.46
C ALA A 62 5.93 -24.77 -11.69
N PHE A 63 6.17 -23.47 -11.51
CA PHE A 63 5.24 -22.61 -10.79
C PHE A 63 3.98 -22.30 -11.60
N ASP A 64 4.11 -22.11 -12.92
CA ASP A 64 2.97 -21.96 -13.83
C ASP A 64 2.00 -23.16 -13.74
N ARG A 65 2.52 -24.39 -13.65
CA ARG A 65 1.70 -25.59 -13.45
C ARG A 65 0.96 -25.60 -12.12
N VAL A 66 1.59 -25.14 -11.04
CA VAL A 66 0.96 -25.01 -9.71
C VAL A 66 -0.19 -24.01 -9.77
N LEU A 67 0.04 -22.83 -10.34
CA LEU A 67 -0.97 -21.78 -10.47
C LEU A 67 -2.12 -22.21 -11.41
N ALA A 68 -1.80 -22.89 -12.50
CA ALA A 68 -2.79 -23.53 -13.37
C ALA A 68 -3.64 -24.54 -12.58
N GLU A 69 -3.03 -25.48 -11.87
CA GLU A 69 -3.77 -26.46 -11.06
C GLU A 69 -4.69 -25.78 -10.04
N TRP A 70 -4.18 -24.80 -9.28
CA TRP A 70 -4.98 -24.08 -8.30
C TRP A 70 -6.17 -23.40 -8.97
N SER A 71 -5.96 -22.76 -10.13
CA SER A 71 -6.98 -22.00 -10.84
C SER A 71 -8.18 -22.83 -11.35
N THR A 72 -8.10 -24.16 -11.31
CA THR A 72 -9.24 -25.04 -11.62
C THR A 72 -10.39 -24.93 -10.62
N HIS A 73 -10.15 -24.33 -9.45
CA HIS A 73 -11.14 -24.14 -8.39
C HIS A 73 -11.61 -22.70 -8.22
N GLY A 74 -11.11 -21.78 -9.04
CA GLY A 74 -11.42 -20.35 -8.98
C GLY A 74 -10.33 -19.52 -9.65
N PRO A 75 -10.64 -18.30 -10.12
CA PRO A 75 -9.61 -17.43 -10.70
C PRO A 75 -8.61 -16.99 -9.62
N LEU A 76 -7.33 -16.91 -9.99
CA LEU A 76 -6.27 -16.38 -9.13
C LEU A 76 -5.35 -15.46 -9.92
N ALA A 77 -4.72 -14.52 -9.23
CA ALA A 77 -3.70 -13.65 -9.77
C ALA A 77 -2.38 -13.93 -9.08
N PHE A 78 -1.29 -13.96 -9.84
CA PHE A 78 0.05 -13.82 -9.28
C PHE A 78 0.51 -12.38 -9.53
N VAL A 79 0.89 -11.69 -8.47
CA VAL A 79 1.27 -10.28 -8.50
C VAL A 79 2.65 -10.05 -7.92
N GLN A 80 3.32 -9.06 -8.47
CA GLN A 80 4.64 -8.63 -8.05
C GLN A 80 4.70 -7.11 -8.06
N ALA A 81 5.33 -6.54 -7.03
CA ALA A 81 5.63 -5.13 -6.94
C ALA A 81 6.96 -4.92 -6.23
N ASP A 82 7.76 -4.01 -6.76
CA ASP A 82 8.94 -3.45 -6.09
C ASP A 82 8.98 -1.95 -6.36
N PHE A 83 8.79 -1.13 -5.32
CA PHE A 83 8.84 0.32 -5.39
C PHE A 83 9.83 0.87 -4.38
N PHE A 84 10.77 1.66 -4.87
CA PHE A 84 11.77 2.35 -4.08
C PHE A 84 12.03 3.75 -4.65
N GLY A 85 11.91 4.78 -3.81
CA GLY A 85 12.32 6.14 -4.18
C GLY A 85 11.48 6.82 -5.27
N GLY A 86 10.29 6.32 -5.60
CA GLY A 86 9.43 6.88 -6.66
C GLY A 86 9.54 6.12 -7.99
N ASP A 87 10.52 5.24 -8.11
CA ASP A 87 10.63 4.27 -9.21
C ASP A 87 10.15 2.90 -8.74
N GLY A 88 9.65 2.09 -9.66
CA GLY A 88 9.25 0.73 -9.35
C GLY A 88 8.78 -0.07 -10.55
N ASP A 89 8.50 -1.35 -10.30
CA ASP A 89 7.99 -2.29 -11.28
C ASP A 89 6.75 -2.98 -10.69
N GLN A 90 5.74 -3.20 -11.53
CA GLN A 90 4.63 -4.11 -11.24
C GLN A 90 4.53 -5.14 -12.35
N THR A 91 4.24 -6.38 -11.97
CA THR A 91 3.90 -7.45 -12.91
C THR A 91 2.73 -8.23 -12.35
N ALA A 92 1.75 -8.55 -13.20
CA ALA A 92 0.65 -9.42 -12.81
C ALA A 92 0.23 -10.37 -13.95
N THR A 93 -0.16 -11.58 -13.56
CA THR A 93 -0.74 -12.59 -14.44
C THR A 93 -1.93 -13.22 -13.74
N VAL A 94 -2.98 -13.57 -14.49
CA VAL A 94 -4.21 -14.16 -13.96
C VAL A 94 -4.43 -15.50 -14.63
N TRP A 95 -4.72 -16.53 -13.82
CA TRP A 95 -5.10 -17.86 -14.28
C TRP A 95 -6.58 -18.10 -14.02
N ARG A 96 -7.20 -18.85 -14.92
CA ARG A 96 -8.58 -19.31 -14.82
C ARG A 96 -8.71 -20.67 -15.49
N ASP A 97 -9.46 -21.56 -14.89
CA ASP A 97 -9.83 -22.86 -15.47
C ASP A 97 -8.62 -23.69 -15.95
N GLY A 98 -7.50 -23.63 -15.22
CA GLY A 98 -6.30 -24.41 -15.56
C GLY A 98 -5.32 -23.75 -16.53
N ALA A 99 -5.54 -22.49 -16.92
CA ALA A 99 -4.68 -21.81 -17.89
C ALA A 99 -4.49 -20.32 -17.59
N PRO A 100 -3.39 -19.70 -18.05
CA PRO A 100 -3.26 -18.24 -18.07
C PRO A 100 -4.39 -17.62 -18.89
N ALA A 101 -5.16 -16.73 -18.27
CA ALA A 101 -6.29 -16.04 -18.88
C ALA A 101 -5.98 -14.57 -19.22
N TRP A 102 -5.03 -13.95 -18.50
CA TRP A 102 -4.60 -12.58 -18.74
C TRP A 102 -3.17 -12.36 -18.23
N GLY A 103 -2.40 -11.51 -18.92
CA GLY A 103 -0.99 -11.25 -18.61
C GLY A 103 0.00 -12.28 -19.21
N PRO A 104 1.29 -12.20 -18.85
CA PRO A 104 1.88 -11.25 -17.91
C PRO A 104 1.78 -9.81 -18.42
N VAL A 105 1.28 -8.92 -17.58
CA VAL A 105 1.30 -7.47 -17.83
C VAL A 105 2.33 -6.86 -16.90
N HIS A 106 3.26 -6.10 -17.46
CA HIS A 106 4.34 -5.44 -16.76
C HIS A 106 4.27 -3.93 -17.01
N ASP A 107 4.42 -3.12 -15.96
CA ASP A 107 4.54 -1.68 -16.04
C ASP A 107 5.59 -1.18 -15.05
N ARG A 108 6.37 -0.20 -15.49
CA ARG A 108 7.41 0.50 -14.74
C ARG A 108 7.36 2.02 -14.89
N ARG A 109 6.50 2.48 -15.81
CA ARG A 109 6.35 3.88 -16.16
C ARG A 109 5.17 4.49 -15.43
N PHE A 110 4.07 3.72 -15.32
CA PHE A 110 2.87 4.13 -14.59
C PHE A 110 2.24 5.43 -15.11
N ASP A 111 2.45 5.72 -16.41
CA ASP A 111 1.97 6.93 -17.10
C ASP A 111 0.44 6.90 -17.33
N GLY A 112 -0.16 5.71 -17.28
CA GLY A 112 -1.56 5.46 -17.60
C GLY A 112 -2.49 5.54 -16.38
N PRO A 113 -3.81 5.41 -16.59
CA PRO A 113 -4.80 5.36 -15.51
C PRO A 113 -4.48 4.27 -14.50
N ARG A 114 -4.68 4.56 -13.22
CA ARG A 114 -4.27 3.69 -12.12
C ARG A 114 -5.03 2.35 -12.11
N GLU A 115 -6.25 2.32 -12.65
CA GLU A 115 -7.01 1.09 -12.85
C GLU A 115 -6.41 0.16 -13.93
N GLN A 116 -5.53 0.66 -14.78
CA GLN A 116 -4.82 -0.12 -15.80
C GLN A 116 -3.46 -0.62 -15.33
N TRP A 117 -3.00 -0.18 -14.16
CA TRP A 117 -1.75 -0.68 -13.58
C TRP A 117 -1.88 -2.18 -13.27
N PRO A 118 -0.80 -2.98 -13.42
CA PRO A 118 -0.89 -4.43 -13.46
C PRO A 118 -1.67 -5.06 -12.29
N ILE A 119 -1.44 -4.60 -11.07
CA ILE A 119 -2.14 -5.15 -9.89
C ILE A 119 -3.62 -4.78 -9.92
N ASN A 120 -3.98 -3.51 -10.11
CA ASN A 120 -5.39 -3.10 -10.17
C ASN A 120 -6.15 -3.79 -11.32
N ALA A 121 -5.51 -3.91 -12.49
CA ALA A 121 -6.08 -4.61 -13.63
C ALA A 121 -6.30 -6.10 -13.32
N ALA A 122 -5.33 -6.77 -12.69
CA ALA A 122 -5.47 -8.17 -12.28
C ALA A 122 -6.61 -8.37 -11.26
N LEU A 123 -6.73 -7.48 -10.27
CA LEU A 123 -7.84 -7.50 -9.30
C LEU A 123 -9.20 -7.37 -10.00
N ALA A 124 -9.31 -6.50 -11.01
CA ALA A 124 -10.53 -6.40 -11.81
C ALA A 124 -10.84 -7.69 -12.60
N GLN A 125 -9.80 -8.39 -13.11
CA GLN A 125 -9.93 -9.70 -13.76
C GLN A 125 -10.38 -10.81 -12.79
N LEU A 126 -10.07 -10.69 -11.49
CA LEU A 126 -10.59 -11.58 -10.43
C LEU A 126 -12.08 -11.32 -10.11
N GLY A 127 -12.68 -10.29 -10.71
CA GLY A 127 -14.10 -9.97 -10.53
C GLY A 127 -14.36 -8.85 -9.53
N LEU A 128 -13.32 -8.27 -8.91
CA LEU A 128 -13.47 -7.12 -8.02
C LEU A 128 -13.94 -5.89 -8.81
N ARG A 129 -14.68 -5.02 -8.11
CA ARG A 129 -15.21 -3.76 -8.65
C ARG A 129 -14.94 -2.65 -7.64
N SER A 130 -14.60 -1.47 -8.14
CA SER A 130 -14.43 -0.31 -7.28
C SER A 130 -15.74 -0.03 -6.55
N ALA A 131 -15.65 0.21 -5.24
CA ALA A 131 -16.78 0.62 -4.41
C ALA A 131 -17.29 2.04 -4.77
N GLY A 132 -16.56 2.78 -5.60
CA GLY A 132 -16.94 4.12 -6.06
C GLY A 132 -16.75 5.22 -5.02
N TRP A 133 -16.00 4.95 -3.94
CA TRP A 133 -15.58 5.99 -3.01
C TRP A 133 -14.38 6.74 -3.55
N THR A 134 -14.15 7.95 -3.04
CA THR A 134 -13.05 8.81 -3.43
C THR A 134 -12.18 9.15 -2.23
N TYR A 135 -10.92 9.49 -2.48
CA TYR A 135 -10.05 10.07 -1.44
C TYR A 135 -10.63 11.41 -0.97
N SER A 136 -10.49 11.71 0.32
CA SER A 136 -11.08 12.95 0.87
C SER A 136 -10.38 14.20 0.33
N SER A 137 -9.08 14.09 0.09
CA SER A 137 -8.23 15.12 -0.53
C SER A 137 -8.47 15.31 -2.02
N ASN A 138 -8.98 14.28 -2.70
CA ASN A 138 -9.29 14.33 -4.12
C ASN A 138 -10.64 13.66 -4.40
N PRO A 139 -11.76 14.41 -4.33
CA PRO A 139 -13.11 13.88 -4.56
C PRO A 139 -13.37 13.48 -6.02
N THR A 140 -12.38 13.62 -6.90
CA THR A 140 -12.44 13.13 -8.29
C THR A 140 -11.62 11.87 -8.51
N LEU A 141 -10.77 11.48 -7.56
CA LEU A 141 -9.97 10.27 -7.62
C LEU A 141 -10.64 9.18 -6.81
N ALA A 142 -11.13 8.16 -7.50
CA ALA A 142 -11.69 6.98 -6.85
C ALA A 142 -10.61 6.19 -6.12
N VAL A 143 -10.95 5.63 -4.95
CA VAL A 143 -10.13 4.63 -4.28
C VAL A 143 -10.04 3.42 -5.22
N ASP A 144 -8.80 3.02 -5.50
CA ASP A 144 -8.53 1.91 -6.40
C ASP A 144 -8.71 0.54 -5.71
N LEU A 145 -8.61 -0.53 -6.49
CA LEU A 145 -8.79 -1.88 -5.97
C LEU A 145 -7.66 -2.28 -5.00
N PHE A 146 -6.44 -1.78 -5.22
CA PHE A 146 -5.30 -2.00 -4.36
C PHE A 146 -5.58 -1.54 -2.92
N ASP A 147 -6.01 -0.29 -2.73
CA ASP A 147 -6.33 0.24 -1.41
C ASP A 147 -7.62 -0.35 -0.86
N GLN A 148 -8.63 -0.55 -1.70
CA GLN A 148 -9.92 -1.12 -1.31
C GLN A 148 -9.75 -2.49 -0.64
N ILE A 149 -9.02 -3.42 -1.27
CA ILE A 149 -8.86 -4.77 -0.70
C ILE A 149 -7.84 -4.82 0.44
N GLY A 150 -7.03 -3.76 0.61
CA GLY A 150 -6.05 -3.66 1.68
C GLY A 150 -4.62 -4.08 1.31
N LEU A 151 -4.23 -4.04 0.04
CA LEU A 151 -2.83 -4.31 -0.35
C LEU A 151 -1.84 -3.27 0.15
N GLY A 152 -2.33 -2.13 0.64
CA GLY A 152 -1.53 -1.10 1.32
C GLY A 152 -1.38 -1.30 2.84
N MET A 153 -1.88 -2.40 3.44
CA MET A 153 -1.75 -2.63 4.89
C MET A 153 -0.29 -2.83 5.29
N GLU A 154 0.41 -3.71 4.60
CA GLU A 154 1.82 -4.01 4.82
C GLU A 154 2.67 -3.57 3.62
N ARG A 155 3.97 -3.32 3.86
CA ARG A 155 4.87 -2.76 2.85
C ARG A 155 5.95 -3.69 2.37
N ASP A 156 6.23 -4.77 3.09
CA ASP A 156 7.22 -5.76 2.67
C ASP A 156 6.79 -7.19 2.99
N MET A 157 7.55 -8.16 2.47
CA MET A 157 7.23 -9.58 2.61
C MET A 157 7.30 -10.08 4.05
N THR A 158 8.15 -9.49 4.89
CA THR A 158 8.24 -9.88 6.31
C THR A 158 6.95 -9.49 7.02
N ASP A 159 6.52 -8.24 6.86
CA ASP A 159 5.29 -7.73 7.45
C ASP A 159 4.06 -8.53 6.94
N TRP A 160 4.01 -8.83 5.65
CA TRP A 160 2.93 -9.66 5.09
C TRP A 160 2.91 -11.10 5.64
N LEU A 161 4.08 -11.70 5.88
CA LEU A 161 4.19 -13.03 6.48
C LEU A 161 3.76 -13.01 7.95
N ASP A 162 4.14 -11.98 8.71
CA ASP A 162 3.71 -11.82 10.09
C ASP A 162 2.20 -11.59 10.19
N HIS A 163 1.65 -10.78 9.29
CA HIS A 163 0.21 -10.60 9.15
C HIS A 163 -0.49 -11.93 8.88
N ALA A 164 -0.01 -12.71 7.91
CA ALA A 164 -0.58 -14.01 7.57
C ALA A 164 -0.54 -15.00 8.75
N ARG A 165 0.59 -15.05 9.47
CA ARG A 165 0.79 -15.94 10.64
C ARG A 165 -0.06 -15.52 11.83
N SER A 166 -0.35 -14.23 11.98
CA SER A 166 -1.20 -13.73 13.07
C SER A 166 -2.67 -14.17 12.94
N GLY A 167 -3.10 -14.53 11.72
CA GLY A 167 -4.51 -14.79 11.43
C GLY A 167 -5.39 -13.53 11.52
N ALA A 168 -4.77 -12.34 11.49
CA ALA A 168 -5.49 -11.07 11.53
C ALA A 168 -6.44 -10.95 10.33
N THR A 169 -7.59 -10.33 10.60
CA THR A 169 -8.52 -9.91 9.55
C THR A 169 -8.34 -8.42 9.29
N PRO A 170 -8.46 -7.97 8.04
CA PRO A 170 -8.37 -6.55 7.73
C PRO A 170 -9.48 -5.78 8.45
N ALA A 171 -9.14 -4.57 8.89
CA ALA A 171 -10.09 -3.71 9.58
C ALA A 171 -11.31 -3.40 8.69
N PRO A 172 -12.51 -3.19 9.27
CA PRO A 172 -13.71 -2.79 8.54
C PRO A 172 -13.49 -1.56 7.64
N TYR A 173 -14.40 -1.37 6.69
CA TYR A 173 -14.32 -0.26 5.72
C TYR A 173 -14.27 1.13 6.36
N GLU A 174 -14.97 1.36 7.47
CA GLU A 174 -14.91 2.64 8.18
C GLU A 174 -13.49 2.95 8.70
N ASP A 175 -12.76 1.94 9.14
CA ASP A 175 -11.39 2.07 9.60
C ASP A 175 -10.43 2.29 8.43
N LEU A 176 -10.67 1.65 7.29
CA LEU A 176 -9.95 1.95 6.06
C LEU A 176 -10.09 3.43 5.69
N VAL A 177 -11.31 3.96 5.69
CA VAL A 177 -11.55 5.38 5.36
C VAL A 177 -10.82 6.29 6.35
N ARG A 178 -10.80 5.96 7.64
CA ARG A 178 -10.01 6.71 8.64
C ARG A 178 -8.51 6.64 8.37
N GLU A 179 -7.99 5.45 8.06
CA GLU A 179 -6.58 5.22 7.81
C GLU A 179 -6.09 5.91 6.53
N LEU A 180 -6.87 5.84 5.45
CA LEU A 180 -6.58 6.56 4.20
C LEU A 180 -6.53 8.07 4.45
N LYS A 181 -7.53 8.64 5.15
CA LYS A 181 -7.52 10.06 5.53
C LYS A 181 -6.30 10.45 6.37
N ARG A 182 -5.87 9.59 7.30
CA ARG A 182 -4.68 9.81 8.11
C ARG A 182 -3.42 9.86 7.23
N ARG A 183 -3.22 8.87 6.37
CA ARG A 183 -2.09 8.81 5.42
C ARG A 183 -2.07 10.00 4.47
N GLU A 184 -3.22 10.35 3.91
CA GLU A 184 -3.38 11.54 3.05
C GLU A 184 -2.94 12.82 3.77
N THR A 185 -3.36 12.99 5.03
CA THR A 185 -2.99 14.17 5.83
C THR A 185 -1.48 14.21 6.08
N GLU A 186 -0.88 13.07 6.42
CA GLU A 186 0.57 12.96 6.63
C GLU A 186 1.37 13.29 5.38
N GLU A 187 0.96 12.78 4.21
CA GLU A 187 1.60 13.06 2.92
C GLU A 187 1.46 14.54 2.53
N ALA A 188 0.27 15.12 2.70
CA ALA A 188 0.05 16.54 2.43
C ALA A 188 0.92 17.44 3.32
N LEU A 189 1.00 17.12 4.62
CA LEU A 189 1.88 17.83 5.56
C LEU A 189 3.37 17.66 5.21
N ALA A 190 3.78 16.48 4.73
CA ALA A 190 5.16 16.22 4.31
C ALA A 190 5.57 17.11 3.13
N GLY A 191 4.68 17.31 2.15
CA GLY A 191 4.93 18.14 0.97
C GLY A 191 4.95 19.65 1.22
N ILE A 192 4.32 20.14 2.29
CA ILE A 192 4.24 21.57 2.58
C ILE A 192 5.58 22.15 3.04
N ARG A 193 5.97 23.28 2.43
CA ARG A 193 7.03 24.17 2.90
C ARG A 193 6.37 25.35 3.65
N PRO A 194 6.38 25.36 4.99
CA PRO A 194 5.75 26.43 5.76
C PRO A 194 6.48 27.77 5.57
N ALA A 195 5.78 28.87 5.87
CA ALA A 195 6.30 30.23 5.72
C ALA A 195 7.46 30.57 6.67
N LEU A 196 7.53 29.85 7.81
CA LEU A 196 8.63 29.92 8.77
C LEU A 196 9.37 28.58 8.80
N ASN A 197 10.70 28.65 8.76
CA ASN A 197 11.57 27.50 8.93
C ASN A 197 11.99 27.32 10.40
N GLY A 198 12.62 26.18 10.71
CA GLY A 198 13.00 25.85 12.10
C GLY A 198 13.90 26.88 12.77
N ARG A 199 14.75 27.59 12.03
CA ARG A 199 15.61 28.64 12.58
C ARG A 199 14.81 29.86 12.99
N GLU A 200 13.87 30.28 12.17
CA GLU A 200 12.97 31.40 12.44
C GLU A 200 12.10 31.10 13.67
N ILE A 201 11.55 29.89 13.74
CA ILE A 201 10.77 29.42 14.90
C ILE A 201 11.58 29.49 16.20
N MET A 202 12.83 29.00 16.18
CA MET A 202 13.72 29.06 17.36
C MET A 202 13.96 30.50 17.81
N THR A 203 14.19 31.42 16.86
CA THR A 203 14.43 32.83 17.17
C THR A 203 13.17 33.53 17.71
N LEU A 204 12.01 33.33 17.08
CA LEU A 204 10.77 33.99 17.45
C LEU A 204 10.25 33.54 18.83
N LEU A 205 10.30 32.25 19.11
CA LEU A 205 9.81 31.68 20.37
C LEU A 205 10.89 31.60 21.45
N ASN A 206 12.15 31.97 21.13
CA ASN A 206 13.30 31.85 22.01
C ASN A 206 13.46 30.43 22.63
N ILE A 207 13.26 29.40 21.80
CA ILE A 207 13.35 27.98 22.20
C ILE A 207 14.59 27.30 21.59
N PRO A 208 15.21 26.33 22.29
CA PRO A 208 16.30 25.55 21.72
C PRO A 208 15.81 24.61 20.61
N SER A 209 16.74 24.10 19.81
CA SER A 209 16.45 23.02 18.87
C SER A 209 15.94 21.77 19.60
N GLY A 210 14.87 21.16 19.09
CA GLY A 210 14.27 19.99 19.73
C GLY A 210 12.84 19.71 19.29
N PRO A 211 12.14 18.79 20.00
CA PRO A 211 10.79 18.35 19.65
C PRO A 211 9.76 19.49 19.53
N LEU A 212 9.91 20.55 20.34
CA LEU A 212 9.03 21.72 20.30
C LEU A 212 9.10 22.47 18.96
N VAL A 213 10.29 22.57 18.35
CA VAL A 213 10.46 23.17 17.01
C VAL A 213 9.76 22.32 15.95
N GLY A 214 9.83 21.00 16.09
CA GLY A 214 9.10 20.08 15.22
C GLY A 214 7.57 20.22 15.36
N ALA A 215 7.07 20.36 16.58
CA ALA A 215 5.65 20.59 16.85
C ALA A 215 5.15 21.93 16.28
N ALA A 216 5.92 23.01 16.47
CA ALA A 216 5.67 24.32 15.86
C ALA A 216 5.65 24.24 14.32
N THR A 217 6.64 23.56 13.73
CA THR A 217 6.72 23.36 12.27
C THR A 217 5.51 22.60 11.76
N ARG A 218 5.08 21.54 12.46
CA ARG A 218 3.89 20.77 12.12
C ARG A 218 2.63 21.64 12.20
N ARG A 219 2.48 22.46 13.26
CA ARG A 219 1.33 23.38 13.39
C ARG A 219 1.24 24.36 12.22
N LEU A 220 2.37 24.93 11.79
CA LEU A 220 2.41 25.84 10.63
C LEU A 220 2.07 25.12 9.32
N LYS A 221 2.48 23.86 9.17
CA LYS A 221 2.09 23.02 8.02
C LYS A 221 0.60 22.71 8.03
N GLU A 222 0.02 22.40 9.18
CA GLU A 222 -1.44 22.20 9.34
C GLU A 222 -2.22 23.47 8.98
N LEU A 223 -1.80 24.63 9.49
CA LEU A 223 -2.42 25.91 9.15
C LEU A 223 -2.32 26.23 7.65
N HIS A 224 -1.19 25.90 7.03
CA HIS A 224 -1.02 26.04 5.58
C HIS A 224 -1.94 25.10 4.80
N LEU A 225 -2.15 23.87 5.30
CA LEU A 225 -3.07 22.91 4.68
C LEU A 225 -4.52 23.41 4.75
N GLU A 226 -4.92 23.99 5.88
CA GLU A 226 -6.29 24.50 6.11
C GLU A 226 -6.58 25.81 5.38
N ARG A 227 -5.62 26.75 5.36
CA ARG A 227 -5.84 28.14 4.93
C ARG A 227 -5.07 28.51 3.64
N GLY A 228 -4.27 27.60 3.12
CA GLY A 228 -3.32 27.87 2.03
C GLY A 228 -2.06 28.61 2.52
N PRO A 229 -1.21 29.07 1.58
CA PRO A 229 0.03 29.80 1.90
C PRO A 229 -0.23 31.05 2.74
N LEU A 230 0.32 31.05 3.96
CA LEU A 230 0.24 32.18 4.87
C LEU A 230 1.39 33.18 4.62
N PRO A 231 1.13 34.49 4.63
CA PRO A 231 2.18 35.50 4.73
C PRO A 231 2.99 35.31 6.01
N HIS A 232 4.27 35.68 5.95
CA HIS A 232 5.22 35.51 7.06
C HIS A 232 4.68 36.09 8.39
N GLU A 233 4.21 37.34 8.38
CA GLU A 233 3.67 38.04 9.55
C GLU A 233 2.46 37.32 10.18
N VAL A 234 1.60 36.72 9.35
CA VAL A 234 0.43 35.96 9.82
C VAL A 234 0.89 34.65 10.45
N ALA A 235 1.87 33.97 9.85
CA ALA A 235 2.45 32.75 10.40
C ALA A 235 3.15 33.01 11.75
N GLU A 236 3.80 34.17 11.93
CA GLU A 236 4.38 34.57 13.22
C GLU A 236 3.31 34.76 14.30
N ALA A 237 2.24 35.49 14.00
CA ALA A 237 1.15 35.74 14.95
C ALA A 237 0.46 34.43 15.38
N GLU A 238 0.19 33.53 14.43
CA GLU A 238 -0.37 32.21 14.71
C GLU A 238 0.59 31.34 15.52
N LEU A 239 1.90 31.41 15.23
CA LEU A 239 2.91 30.67 15.98
C LEU A 239 3.01 31.15 17.44
N HIS A 240 2.95 32.46 17.67
CA HIS A 240 2.91 33.02 19.03
C HIS A 240 1.63 32.64 19.78
N THR A 241 0.49 32.65 19.09
CA THR A 241 -0.80 32.22 19.66
C THR A 241 -0.72 30.76 20.11
N TRP A 242 -0.24 29.88 19.23
CA TRP A 242 -0.02 28.48 19.56
C TRP A 242 0.97 28.29 20.71
N ALA A 243 2.08 29.04 20.72
CA ALA A 243 3.08 28.93 21.79
C ALA A 243 2.49 29.28 23.17
N HIS A 244 1.63 30.30 23.23
CA HIS A 244 0.91 30.67 24.45
C HIS A 244 -0.08 29.59 24.89
N GLU A 245 -0.82 28.98 23.95
CA GLU A 245 -1.71 27.84 24.23
C GLU A 245 -0.97 26.62 24.77
N GLN A 246 0.28 26.40 24.34
CA GLN A 246 1.14 25.33 24.81
C GLN A 246 1.94 25.67 26.09
N GLY A 247 1.82 26.91 26.60
CA GLY A 247 2.56 27.38 27.79
C GLY A 247 4.07 27.54 27.56
N ILE A 248 4.47 27.79 26.31
CA ILE A 248 5.88 27.96 25.90
C ILE A 248 6.32 29.42 26.03
N ALA A 249 5.41 30.37 25.80
CA ALA A 249 5.65 31.82 25.81
C ALA A 249 4.49 32.58 26.45
#